data_AF-A0A0F7Y7X1-F1
#
_entry.id   AF-A0A0F7Y7X1-F1
#
_cell.length_a   1.000
_cell.length_b   1.000
_cell.length_c   1.000
_cell.angle_alpha   90.00
_cell.angle_beta   90.00
_cell.angle_gamma   90.00
#
_symmetry.space_group_name_H-M   'P 1'
#
loop_
_entity.id
_entity.type
_entity.pdbx_description
1 polymer ?
#
loop_
_entity_poly.entity_id
_entity_poly.type
_entity_poly.pdbx_seq_one_letter_code
_entity_poly.pdbx_strand_id
1 'polypeptide(L)'
;MRNLSLTRQCLGLVTRIECSIRPLAGDNGMWTLLFAAGMAGEQPSAIKAQGPFHGPMVAESVMNAIVDSLTLHGYQVAEDPQIWCLHLQAQLRRINGERCRNLGDYQFHPET
;
A
#
# COMPACT_ATOMS: atom_id res chain seq x y z
N MET A 1 0.62 -10.68 8.30
CA MET A 1 0.92 -9.59 7.35
C MET A 1 1.25 -10.23 6.02
N ARG A 2 0.65 -9.75 4.92
CA ARG A 2 0.89 -10.28 3.58
C ARG A 2 1.57 -9.22 2.71
N ASN A 3 2.69 -9.62 2.12
CA ASN A 3 3.51 -8.82 1.22
C ASN A 3 3.68 -9.61 -0.08
N LEU A 4 3.74 -8.91 -1.21
CA LEU A 4 4.05 -9.54 -2.50
C LEU A 4 4.81 -8.58 -3.41
N SER A 5 5.52 -9.15 -4.36
CA SER A 5 6.22 -8.41 -5.40
C SER A 5 5.70 -8.89 -6.76
N LEU A 6 5.52 -7.97 -7.68
CA LEU A 6 5.14 -8.25 -9.07
C LEU A 6 6.16 -7.61 -9.99
N THR A 7 6.57 -8.30 -11.04
CA THR A 7 7.42 -7.76 -12.08
C THR A 7 6.83 -7.98 -13.47
N ARG A 8 7.18 -7.10 -14.41
CA ARG A 8 6.83 -7.24 -15.82
C ARG A 8 7.99 -6.76 -16.66
N GLN A 9 8.46 -7.63 -17.55
CA GLN A 9 9.49 -7.29 -18.53
C GLN A 9 8.85 -6.72 -19.79
N CYS A 10 9.32 -5.56 -20.23
CA CYS A 10 8.86 -4.86 -21.44
C CYS A 10 10.04 -4.16 -22.10
N LEU A 11 10.32 -4.51 -23.37
CA LEU A 11 11.34 -3.84 -24.19
C LEU A 11 12.72 -3.77 -23.52
N GLY A 12 13.11 -4.84 -22.81
CA GLY A 12 14.39 -4.90 -22.09
C GLY A 12 14.40 -4.19 -20.73
N LEU A 13 13.31 -3.52 -20.36
CA LEU A 13 13.13 -2.91 -19.03
C LEU A 13 12.27 -3.82 -18.15
N VAL A 14 12.55 -3.82 -16.85
CA VAL A 14 11.73 -4.55 -15.86
C VAL A 14 11.02 -3.52 -14.99
N THR A 15 9.69 -3.53 -15.03
CA THR A 15 8.88 -2.78 -14.05
C THR A 15 8.59 -3.65 -12.85
N ARG A 16 8.49 -3.04 -11.67
CA ARG A 16 8.26 -3.69 -10.39
C ARG A 16 7.15 -2.99 -9.63
N ILE A 17 6.31 -3.77 -8.97
CA ILE A 17 5.30 -3.31 -8.02
C ILE A 17 5.47 -4.11 -6.73
N GLU A 18 5.61 -3.43 -5.60
CA GLU A 18 5.65 -4.05 -4.27
C GLU A 18 4.39 -3.66 -3.51
N CYS A 19 3.72 -4.66 -2.95
CA CYS A 19 2.49 -4.47 -2.19
C CYS A 19 2.69 -4.93 -0.73
N SER A 20 2.08 -4.20 0.21
CA SER A 20 2.11 -4.56 1.63
C SER A 20 0.81 -4.24 2.33
N ILE A 21 0.23 -5.23 3.01
CA ILE A 21 -0.90 -5.04 3.93
C ILE A 21 -0.39 -4.69 5.32
N ARG A 22 -0.84 -3.55 5.85
CA ARG A 22 -0.42 -3.02 7.15
C ARG A 22 -1.62 -2.57 8.00
N PRO A 23 -1.60 -2.82 9.32
CA PRO A 23 -2.55 -2.19 10.22
C PRO A 23 -2.27 -0.68 10.29
N LEU A 24 -3.32 0.10 10.47
CA LEU A 24 -3.23 1.53 10.76
C LEU A 24 -3.07 1.74 12.27
N ALA A 25 -2.52 2.89 12.66
CA ALA A 25 -2.31 3.21 14.06
C ALA A 25 -3.64 3.39 14.82
N GLY A 26 -3.61 3.18 16.14
CA GLY A 26 -4.75 3.38 17.04
C GLY A 26 -5.57 2.12 17.32
N ASP A 27 -5.06 0.94 16.97
CA ASP A 27 -5.62 -0.39 17.32
C ASP A 27 -7.13 -0.55 17.09
N ASN A 28 -7.66 0.16 16.08
CA ASN A 28 -9.09 0.22 15.75
C ASN A 28 -9.53 -0.84 14.72
N GLY A 29 -8.69 -1.84 14.48
CA GLY A 29 -8.96 -2.89 13.48
C GLY A 29 -8.94 -2.40 12.03
N MET A 30 -8.46 -1.17 11.75
CA MET A 30 -8.36 -0.64 10.39
C MET A 30 -7.04 -1.03 9.73
N TRP A 31 -7.11 -1.38 8.46
CA TRP A 31 -5.99 -1.83 7.65
C TRP A 31 -5.87 -1.02 6.37
N THR A 32 -4.68 -0.99 5.78
CA THR A 32 -4.42 -0.39 4.48
C THR A 32 -3.58 -1.33 3.64
N LEU A 33 -3.78 -1.25 2.32
CA LEU A 33 -2.95 -1.88 1.32
C LEU A 33 -2.08 -0.81 0.67
N LEU A 34 -0.77 -0.93 0.80
CA LEU A 34 0.22 0.00 0.27
C LEU A 34 0.84 -0.57 -1.01
N PHE A 35 1.19 0.33 -1.93
CA PHE A 35 1.85 0.01 -3.19
C PHE A 35 3.04 0.93 -3.41
N ALA A 36 4.14 0.37 -3.88
CA ALA A 36 5.25 1.11 -4.48
C ALA A 36 5.50 0.54 -5.88
N ALA A 37 5.62 1.39 -6.89
CA ALA A 37 5.79 0.99 -8.28
C ALA A 37 6.90 1.81 -8.95
N GLY A 38 7.65 1.17 -9.86
CA GLY A 38 8.78 1.80 -10.54
C GLY A 38 9.56 0.81 -11.41
N MET A 39 10.74 1.21 -11.86
CA MET A 39 11.68 0.30 -12.52
C MET A 39 12.36 -0.59 -11.47
N ALA A 40 12.60 -1.85 -11.79
CA ALA A 40 13.34 -2.75 -10.93
C ALA A 40 14.79 -2.27 -10.77
N GLY A 41 15.29 -2.26 -9.54
CA GLY A 41 16.63 -1.75 -9.21
C GLY A 41 16.71 -0.24 -8.96
N GLU A 42 15.63 0.50 -9.21
CA GLU A 42 15.57 1.96 -9.02
C GLU A 42 14.71 2.34 -7.80
N GLN A 43 14.60 3.64 -7.51
CA GLN A 43 13.60 4.15 -6.57
C GLN A 43 12.17 4.00 -7.14
N PRO A 44 11.14 3.87 -6.28
CA PRO A 44 9.77 3.82 -6.77
C PRO A 44 9.38 5.19 -7.35
N SER A 45 8.82 5.19 -8.56
CA SER A 45 8.29 6.39 -9.21
C SER A 45 6.88 6.74 -8.75
N ALA A 46 6.17 5.78 -8.14
CA ALA A 46 4.84 6.00 -7.58
C ALA A 46 4.67 5.24 -6.26
N ILE A 47 4.00 5.88 -5.30
CA ILE A 47 3.56 5.26 -4.05
C ILE A 47 2.07 5.54 -3.88
N LYS A 48 1.28 4.50 -3.59
CA LYS A 48 -0.18 4.59 -3.40
C LYS A 48 -0.62 3.80 -2.18
N ALA A 49 -1.81 4.12 -1.69
CA ALA A 49 -2.48 3.41 -0.63
C ALA A 49 -3.95 3.19 -0.99
N GLN A 50 -4.52 2.08 -0.54
CA GLN A 50 -5.94 1.77 -0.61
C GLN A 50 -6.47 1.46 0.80
N GLY A 51 -7.71 1.86 1.06
CA GLY A 51 -8.37 1.73 2.36
C GLY A 51 -8.77 3.08 2.97
N PRO A 52 -9.13 3.10 4.27
CA PRO A 52 -8.97 2.00 5.22
C PRO A 52 -9.97 0.85 5.01
N PHE A 53 -9.57 -0.35 5.42
CA PHE A 53 -10.40 -1.56 5.39
C PHE A 53 -10.65 -2.07 6.81
N HIS A 54 -11.83 -2.64 7.05
CA HIS A 54 -12.16 -3.30 8.31
C HIS A 54 -11.55 -4.71 8.33
N GLY A 55 -10.40 -4.85 8.98
CA GLY A 55 -9.66 -6.11 9.06
C GLY A 55 -8.79 -6.44 7.84
N PRO A 56 -7.85 -7.39 8.00
CA PRO A 56 -6.87 -7.73 6.97
C PRO A 56 -7.48 -8.49 5.79
N MET A 57 -8.56 -9.27 6.01
CA MET A 57 -9.18 -10.10 4.96
C MET A 57 -9.75 -9.26 3.81
N VAL A 58 -10.34 -8.10 4.10
CA VAL A 58 -10.83 -7.18 3.06
C VAL A 58 -9.67 -6.59 2.27
N ALA A 59 -8.56 -6.24 2.93
CA ALA A 59 -7.37 -5.77 2.24
C ALA A 59 -6.76 -6.88 1.36
N GLU A 60 -6.79 -8.14 1.81
CA GLU A 60 -6.29 -9.29 1.05
C GLU A 60 -7.12 -9.59 -0.19
N SER A 61 -8.45 -9.50 -0.11
CA SER A 61 -9.32 -9.70 -1.28
C SER A 61 -9.10 -8.61 -2.34
N VAL A 62 -8.94 -7.35 -1.91
CA VAL A 62 -8.59 -6.24 -2.80
C VAL A 62 -7.20 -6.46 -3.43
N MET A 63 -6.22 -6.90 -2.65
CA MET A 63 -4.89 -7.23 -3.18
C MET A 63 -4.95 -8.34 -4.22
N ASN A 64 -5.71 -9.41 -3.97
CA ASN A 64 -5.88 -10.50 -4.94
C ASN A 64 -6.52 -10.00 -6.23
N ALA A 65 -7.60 -9.22 -6.17
CA ALA A 65 -8.24 -8.66 -7.36
C ALA A 65 -7.28 -7.78 -8.20
N ILE A 66 -6.42 -7.01 -7.53
CA ILE A 66 -5.39 -6.20 -8.20
C ILE A 66 -4.30 -7.07 -8.82
N VAL A 67 -3.84 -8.12 -8.11
CA VAL A 67 -2.89 -9.09 -8.64
C VAL A 67 -3.45 -9.78 -9.88
N ASP A 68 -4.68 -10.28 -9.81
CA ASP A 68 -5.36 -10.94 -10.94
C ASP A 68 -5.42 -10.00 -12.14
N SER A 69 -5.84 -8.74 -11.93
CA SER A 69 -5.86 -7.73 -12.98
C SER A 69 -4.46 -7.45 -13.55
N LEU A 70 -3.42 -7.33 -12.72
CA LEU A 70 -2.06 -7.06 -13.19
C LEU A 70 -1.48 -8.26 -13.95
N THR A 71 -1.82 -9.48 -13.54
CA THR A 71 -1.42 -10.71 -14.23
C THR A 71 -2.02 -10.80 -15.62
N LEU A 72 -3.28 -10.38 -15.82
CA LEU A 72 -3.88 -10.22 -17.15
C LEU A 72 -3.10 -9.24 -18.05
N HIS A 73 -2.37 -8.30 -17.45
CA HIS A 73 -1.53 -7.32 -18.16
C HIS A 73 -0.05 -7.76 -18.28
N GLY A 74 0.26 -9.01 -17.93
CA GLY A 74 1.58 -9.61 -18.08
C GLY A 74 2.52 -9.37 -16.90
N TYR A 75 2.03 -8.91 -15.75
CA TYR A 75 2.80 -8.97 -14.51
C TYR A 75 2.82 -10.39 -13.95
N GLN A 76 3.94 -10.78 -13.36
CA GLN A 76 4.13 -12.06 -12.69
C GLN A 76 4.53 -11.83 -11.25
N VAL A 77 4.08 -12.70 -10.35
CA VAL A 77 4.53 -12.67 -8.96
C VAL A 77 6.02 -13.02 -8.94
N ALA A 78 6.81 -12.16 -8.31
CA ALA A 78 8.24 -12.32 -8.17
C ALA A 78 8.61 -12.73 -6.75
N GLU A 79 9.54 -13.67 -6.62
CA GLU A 79 10.08 -14.12 -5.32
C GLU A 79 11.18 -13.19 -4.78
N ASP A 80 11.57 -12.18 -5.57
CA ASP A 80 12.60 -11.23 -5.17
C ASP A 80 12.22 -10.47 -3.88
N PRO A 81 13.20 -10.24 -2.97
CA PRO A 81 12.96 -9.49 -1.75
C PRO A 81 12.44 -8.09 -2.04
N GLN A 82 11.58 -7.59 -1.16
CA GLN A 82 11.06 -6.22 -1.26
C GLN A 82 12.15 -5.20 -0.93
N ILE A 83 12.49 -4.34 -1.90
CA ILE A 83 13.53 -3.33 -1.80
C ILE A 83 12.99 -1.95 -1.41
N TRP A 84 11.67 -1.75 -1.44
CA TRP A 84 11.03 -0.46 -1.15
C TRP A 84 10.30 -0.42 0.19
N CYS A 85 10.63 -1.32 1.13
CA CYS A 85 10.01 -1.38 2.45
C CYS A 85 10.07 -0.05 3.23
N LEU A 86 11.17 0.71 3.11
CA LEU A 86 11.31 2.03 3.75
C LEU A 86 10.36 3.08 3.14
N HIS A 87 10.15 3.06 1.83
CA HIS A 87 9.21 3.95 1.14
C HIS A 87 7.77 3.66 1.59
N LEU A 88 7.41 2.36 1.65
CA LEU A 88 6.10 1.92 2.14
C LEU A 88 5.91 2.30 3.62
N GLN A 89 6.94 2.14 4.46
CA GLN A 89 6.87 2.53 5.87
C GLN A 89 6.75 4.04 6.07
N ALA A 90 7.43 4.85 5.25
CA ALA A 90 7.28 6.30 5.26
C ALA A 90 5.84 6.71 4.91
N GLN A 91 5.25 6.07 3.89
CA GLN A 91 3.86 6.32 3.52
C GLN A 91 2.89 5.91 4.62
N LEU A 92 3.10 4.77 5.28
CA LEU A 92 2.29 4.36 6.42
C LEU A 92 2.35 5.39 7.56
N ARG A 93 3.54 5.91 7.88
CA ARG A 93 3.72 6.95 8.89
C ARG A 93 2.98 8.23 8.52
N ARG A 94 3.03 8.63 7.24
CA ARG A 94 2.27 9.78 6.74
C ARG A 94 0.76 9.61 6.93
N ILE A 95 0.20 8.48 6.50
CA ILE A 95 -1.24 8.17 6.65
C ILE A 95 -1.64 8.21 8.13
N ASN A 96 -0.84 7.61 9.01
CA ASN A 96 -1.11 7.63 10.45
C ASN A 96 -1.02 9.05 11.03
N GLY A 97 -0.05 9.86 10.61
CA GLY A 97 0.09 11.25 11.05
C GLY A 97 -1.07 12.14 10.61
N GLU A 98 -1.52 12.01 9.36
CA GLU A 98 -2.69 12.74 8.83
C GLU A 98 -3.96 12.38 9.61
N ARG A 99 -4.14 11.10 9.96
CA ARG A 99 -5.29 10.64 10.77
C ARG A 99 -5.28 11.17 12.19
N CYS A 100 -4.12 11.17 12.86
CA CYS A 100 -4.01 11.73 14.21
C CYS A 100 -4.34 13.23 14.23
N ARG A 101 -3.96 13.98 13.20
CA ARG A 101 -4.32 15.40 13.07
C ARG A 101 -5.83 15.59 12.94
N ASN A 102 -6.47 14.84 12.05
CA ASN A 102 -7.92 14.92 11.85
C ASN A 102 -8.76 14.58 13.11
N LEU A 103 -8.24 13.76 14.02
CA LEU A 103 -8.91 13.44 15.30
C LEU A 103 -8.77 14.56 16.34
N GLY A 104 -7.84 15.50 16.18
CA GLY A 104 -7.58 16.60 17.12
C GLY A 104 -8.32 17.90 16.80
N ASP A 105 -8.85 18.06 15.58
CA ASP A 105 -9.46 19.31 15.10
C ASP A 105 -10.99 19.40 15.34
N TYR A 106 -11.55 18.56 16.21
CA TYR A 106 -12.96 18.65 16.59
C TYR A 106 -13.18 19.83 17.55
N GLN A 107 -13.35 21.04 17.02
CA GLN A 107 -13.87 22.18 17.78
C GLN A 107 -15.38 22.01 17.97
N PHE A 108 -15.77 21.54 19.15
CA PHE A 108 -17.16 21.58 19.60
C PHE A 108 -17.55 23.05 19.82
N HIS A 109 -18.33 23.62 18.89
CA HIS A 109 -18.98 24.90 19.06
C HIS A 109 -20.43 24.65 19.51
N PRO A 110 -20.73 24.65 20.83
CA PRO A 110 -22.11 24.70 21.28
C PRO A 110 -22.62 26.11 21.01
N GLU A 111 -23.50 26.26 20.03
CA GLU A 111 -24.26 27.50 19.87
C GLU A 111 -25.19 27.65 21.08
N THR A 112 -25.16 28.85 21.68
CA THR A 112 -25.96 29.24 22.86
C THR A 112 -27.24 29.92 22.41
#